data_AF-A0A5K8AD07-F1
#
_entry.id   AF-A0A5K8AD07-F1
#
_cell.length_a   1.000
_cell.length_b   1.000
_cell.length_c   1.000
_cell.angle_alpha   90.00
_cell.angle_beta   90.00
_cell.angle_gamma   90.00
#
_symmetry.space_group_name_H-M   'P 1'
#
loop_
_entity.id
_entity.type
_entity.pdbx_description
1 polymer ?
#
loop_
_entity_poly.entity_id
_entity_poly.type
_entity_poly.pdbx_seq_one_letter_code
_entity_poly.pdbx_strand_id
1 'polypeptide(L)'
;MRVVQLPLVYYFLIVVRSLLMKKSTESESMQMPDRPDHAFQPIVNIHSGVCYGYEATIINADAKSVAGPSGQDCRDSLCARTHGGLYQHAVTKFNAIPWNAQACLFFNIDSWLYDETNGMDGLIDALAKEPPGSAGKRCLQLSARLMTSPSGKLIERLNQLRRQGVRIAVDGFGGSGMRLFYDLRPDYVKLDPFFIDQMDCNREKRMIAACLVSVAHQLGSMVIAQRVADESVFHECRNIGCDLVQGDLIQPSMTDPQRLRKTYSAVRQWCEHDRRGSGLKDHSLLRAGIETIHPVRSDAPMTEILDAFKNHITRTFFPVVNPYSEPVGIIRETSIKEFIYSRYGRFVLENQAFSRNIDEFITRIPQVDVRMPIDHIMDLFTGNEPLEGVLVTRDMAYVGFLNTQSMLKILNEKKLALARDQNPLSNLPGNHCIVEYVSQALQDTAASYALVYFDFDNFKAYNDHYGFRQGDRVILLFADLLKSHILCRDRFVGHVGGDDFFMGLKDIPLGEVVDEVTAIASRFRDNVRGFYRHTAIERGCIQALDREGQLKCFPLMTVSSVILDLPADGQRIYSPEEIGTVIAKMKKTAKQSADKLSVASLMPRWDSEAVS
;
A
#
# COMPACT_ATOMS: atom_id res chain seq x y z
N MET A 1 -44.48 -57.93 -14.77
CA MET A 1 -44.15 -57.27 -13.49
C MET A 1 -42.70 -57.59 -13.16
N ARG A 2 -41.96 -56.57 -12.74
CA ARG A 2 -40.48 -56.49 -12.73
C ARG A 2 -39.81 -57.55 -11.85
N VAL A 3 -38.75 -58.14 -12.39
CA VAL A 3 -37.76 -58.99 -11.72
C VAL A 3 -36.91 -58.13 -10.79
N VAL A 4 -36.82 -58.51 -9.52
CA VAL A 4 -35.97 -57.87 -8.49
C VAL A 4 -34.62 -58.61 -8.47
N GLN A 5 -33.55 -57.91 -8.86
CA GLN A 5 -32.17 -58.31 -8.60
C GLN A 5 -31.73 -57.78 -7.23
N LEU A 6 -31.37 -58.68 -6.31
CA LEU A 6 -30.60 -58.38 -5.10
C LEU A 6 -29.10 -58.29 -5.46
N PRO A 7 -28.34 -57.24 -5.05
CA PRO A 7 -26.92 -57.12 -5.37
C PRO A 7 -26.02 -57.62 -4.23
N LEU A 8 -25.11 -58.54 -4.57
CA LEU A 8 -23.65 -58.56 -4.34
C LEU A 8 -22.96 -57.95 -3.09
N VAL A 9 -23.65 -57.53 -2.04
CA VAL A 9 -23.01 -56.91 -0.86
C VAL A 9 -22.47 -57.95 0.15
N TYR A 10 -22.96 -59.20 0.10
CA TYR A 10 -22.58 -60.22 1.09
C TYR A 10 -21.28 -60.98 0.79
N TYR A 11 -20.78 -60.96 -0.46
CA TYR A 11 -19.55 -61.69 -0.82
C TYR A 11 -18.26 -60.87 -0.58
N PHE A 12 -18.35 -59.54 -0.53
CA PHE A 12 -17.20 -58.65 -0.32
C PHE A 12 -16.77 -58.59 1.17
N LEU A 13 -17.73 -58.72 2.10
CA LEU A 13 -17.48 -58.67 3.55
C LEU A 13 -16.78 -59.91 4.12
N ILE A 14 -16.83 -61.05 3.44
CA ILE A 14 -16.20 -62.30 3.92
C ILE A 14 -14.75 -62.42 3.42
N VAL A 15 -14.43 -61.90 2.23
CA VAL A 15 -13.07 -61.90 1.68
C VAL A 15 -12.16 -60.86 2.37
N VAL A 16 -12.69 -59.68 2.71
CA VAL A 16 -11.93 -58.63 3.43
C VAL A 16 -11.64 -59.02 4.88
N ARG A 17 -12.52 -59.78 5.55
CA ARG A 17 -12.31 -60.24 6.92
C ARG A 17 -11.26 -61.35 7.05
N SER A 18 -11.07 -62.14 5.98
CA SER A 18 -10.02 -63.18 5.91
C SER A 18 -8.64 -62.61 5.53
N LEU A 19 -8.60 -61.49 4.80
CA LEU A 19 -7.38 -60.73 4.49
C LEU A 19 -6.88 -59.86 5.66
N LEU A 20 -7.77 -59.39 6.54
CA LEU A 20 -7.41 -58.61 7.73
C LEU A 20 -6.99 -59.45 8.95
N MET A 21 -7.17 -60.78 8.92
CA MET A 21 -6.83 -61.69 10.04
C MET A 21 -5.51 -62.47 9.82
N LYS A 22 -4.73 -62.18 8.76
CA LYS A 22 -3.48 -62.89 8.43
C LYS A 22 -2.21 -62.04 8.40
N LYS A 23 -2.27 -60.79 8.87
CA LYS A 23 -1.08 -59.95 9.13
C LYS A 23 -1.08 -59.48 10.58
N SER A 24 -0.85 -60.42 11.49
CA SER A 24 -0.62 -60.15 12.91
C SER A 24 0.56 -60.99 13.41
N THR A 25 1.72 -60.85 12.78
CA THR A 25 3.02 -61.25 13.33
C THR A 25 4.10 -60.61 12.47
N GLU A 26 4.33 -59.33 12.67
CA GLU A 26 5.63 -58.71 12.42
C GLU A 26 5.67 -57.40 13.19
N SER A 27 6.67 -57.29 14.06
CA SER A 27 6.96 -56.16 14.91
C SER A 27 7.49 -55.01 14.05
N GLU A 28 6.61 -54.23 13.45
CA GLU A 28 6.94 -52.89 12.98
C GLU A 28 6.44 -51.88 14.00
N SER A 29 7.37 -51.09 14.52
CA SER A 29 7.13 -49.93 15.39
C SER A 29 6.15 -48.97 14.71
N MET A 30 4.87 -49.10 15.03
CA MET A 30 3.84 -48.16 14.62
C MET A 30 4.12 -46.82 15.34
N GLN A 31 4.76 -45.90 14.61
CA GLN A 31 4.96 -44.51 15.06
C GLN A 31 3.60 -43.92 15.41
N MET A 32 3.48 -43.38 16.62
CA MET A 32 2.32 -42.60 17.06
C MET A 32 2.09 -41.45 16.05
N PRO A 33 0.85 -41.14 15.64
CA PRO A 33 0.59 -39.96 14.82
C PRO A 33 1.05 -38.71 15.56
N ASP A 34 1.75 -37.80 14.85
CA ASP A 34 2.29 -36.57 15.40
C ASP A 34 1.21 -35.78 16.16
N ARG A 35 1.55 -35.26 17.34
CA ARG A 35 0.63 -34.41 18.12
C ARG A 35 0.36 -33.11 17.35
N PRO A 36 -0.88 -32.58 17.38
CA PRO A 36 -1.19 -31.29 16.75
C PRO A 36 -0.33 -30.20 17.37
N ASP A 37 0.34 -29.42 16.54
CA ASP A 37 1.23 -28.33 16.93
C ASP A 37 0.85 -27.02 16.25
N HIS A 38 1.44 -25.90 16.69
CA HIS A 38 1.27 -24.59 16.04
C HIS A 38 2.57 -24.11 15.42
N ALA A 39 2.47 -23.67 14.16
CA ALA A 39 3.46 -22.84 13.51
C ALA A 39 3.02 -21.37 13.56
N PHE A 40 3.98 -20.46 13.64
CA PHE A 40 3.76 -19.02 13.71
C PHE A 40 4.31 -18.33 12.47
N GLN A 41 3.50 -17.50 11.83
CA GLN A 41 3.95 -16.62 10.75
C GLN A 41 3.88 -15.15 11.20
N PRO A 42 4.93 -14.34 10.98
CA PRO A 42 4.93 -12.95 11.41
C PRO A 42 4.02 -12.06 10.57
N ILE A 43 3.35 -11.14 11.25
CA ILE A 43 2.64 -10.00 10.68
C ILE A 43 3.44 -8.75 11.04
N VAL A 44 3.84 -7.98 10.03
CA VAL A 44 4.87 -6.93 10.16
C VAL A 44 4.32 -5.60 9.67
N ASN A 45 4.63 -4.49 10.36
CA ASN A 45 4.32 -3.15 9.88
C ASN A 45 5.09 -2.88 8.58
N ILE A 46 4.35 -2.61 7.51
CA ILE A 46 4.89 -2.53 6.16
C ILE A 46 5.86 -1.34 5.99
N HIS A 47 5.74 -0.31 6.84
CA HIS A 47 6.52 0.92 6.74
C HIS A 47 7.80 0.92 7.60
N SER A 48 7.97 -0.07 8.48
CA SER A 48 9.06 -0.09 9.47
C SER A 48 9.79 -1.41 9.62
N GLY A 49 9.15 -2.52 9.25
CA GLY A 49 9.67 -3.86 9.52
C GLY A 49 9.53 -4.29 10.97
N VAL A 50 8.90 -3.51 11.85
CA VAL A 50 8.61 -3.94 13.23
C VAL A 50 7.51 -5.00 13.21
N CYS A 51 7.76 -6.13 13.85
CA CYS A 51 6.79 -7.21 13.96
C CYS A 51 5.66 -6.78 14.90
N TYR A 52 4.44 -6.83 14.39
CA TYR A 52 3.25 -6.51 15.16
C TYR A 52 2.70 -7.72 15.91
N GLY A 53 2.75 -8.88 15.29
CA GLY A 53 2.14 -10.08 15.84
C GLY A 53 2.49 -11.32 15.04
N TYR A 54 1.93 -12.45 15.46
CA TYR A 54 2.10 -13.73 14.80
C TYR A 54 0.75 -14.41 14.61
N GLU A 55 0.51 -14.94 13.42
CA GLU A 55 -0.62 -15.84 13.16
C GLU A 55 -0.24 -17.27 13.53
N ALA A 56 -1.06 -17.89 14.37
CA ALA A 56 -0.94 -19.30 14.72
C ALA A 56 -1.69 -20.16 13.70
N THR A 57 -0.98 -21.07 13.05
CA THR A 57 -1.52 -22.08 12.15
C THR A 57 -1.34 -23.46 12.75
N ILE A 58 -2.42 -24.24 12.81
CA ILE A 58 -2.38 -25.63 13.28
C ILE A 58 -1.66 -26.48 12.22
N ILE A 59 -0.67 -27.27 12.65
CA ILE A 59 0.06 -28.25 11.85
C ILE A 59 -0.07 -29.64 12.48
N ASN A 60 0.18 -30.69 11.69
CA ASN A 60 0.10 -32.09 12.13
C ASN A 60 -1.27 -32.47 12.74
N ALA A 61 -2.35 -31.83 12.29
CA ALA A 61 -3.71 -32.29 12.57
C ALA A 61 -4.14 -33.24 11.44
N ASP A 62 -4.60 -34.45 11.78
CA ASP A 62 -5.13 -35.39 10.79
C ASP A 62 -6.14 -34.69 9.88
N ALA A 63 -5.90 -34.71 8.56
CA ALA A 63 -6.64 -33.92 7.57
C ALA A 63 -8.17 -34.17 7.54
N LYS A 64 -8.67 -35.21 8.22
CA LYS A 64 -10.10 -35.48 8.43
C LYS A 64 -10.73 -34.72 9.60
N SER A 65 -9.93 -34.06 10.46
CA SER A 65 -10.40 -33.39 11.68
C SER A 65 -10.56 -31.87 11.55
N VAL A 66 -10.09 -31.27 10.44
CA VAL A 66 -10.07 -29.80 10.26
C VAL A 66 -10.92 -29.33 9.07
N ALA A 67 -11.50 -30.24 8.27
CA ALA A 67 -12.29 -29.89 7.09
C ALA A 67 -13.67 -30.59 7.03
N GLY A 68 -14.70 -29.89 7.48
CA GLY A 68 -16.07 -30.03 6.95
C GLY A 68 -16.98 -31.16 7.51
N PRO A 69 -18.30 -31.07 7.22
CA PRO A 69 -19.40 -31.58 8.06
C PRO A 69 -19.87 -33.01 7.74
N SER A 70 -18.95 -33.94 7.45
CA SER A 70 -19.30 -35.34 7.15
C SER A 70 -18.58 -36.36 8.05
N GLY A 71 -18.47 -36.02 9.33
CA GLY A 71 -17.93 -36.90 10.37
C GLY A 71 -18.91 -37.07 11.53
N GLN A 72 -20.05 -37.73 11.29
CA GLN A 72 -21.03 -38.01 12.35
C GLN A 72 -20.55 -39.11 13.33
N ASP A 73 -19.33 -39.63 13.15
CA ASP A 73 -18.70 -40.69 13.95
C ASP A 73 -17.45 -40.21 14.73
N CYS A 74 -17.44 -38.97 15.22
CA CYS A 74 -16.45 -38.54 16.21
C CYS A 74 -17.14 -38.05 17.49
N ARG A 75 -17.93 -38.93 18.10
CA ARG A 75 -18.37 -38.82 19.49
C ARG A 75 -17.64 -39.92 20.27
N ASP A 76 -17.00 -39.52 21.37
CA ASP A 76 -16.37 -40.39 22.37
C ASP A 76 -14.91 -40.83 22.11
N SER A 77 -14.00 -39.85 22.11
CA SER A 77 -12.68 -39.88 22.83
C SER A 77 -11.77 -38.70 22.46
N LEU A 78 -12.22 -37.77 21.60
CA LEU A 78 -11.48 -36.58 21.22
C LEU A 78 -11.70 -35.34 22.12
N CYS A 79 -12.44 -35.47 23.23
CA CYS A 79 -12.81 -34.35 24.10
C CYS A 79 -11.67 -33.79 24.97
N ALA A 80 -10.44 -34.28 24.84
CA ALA A 80 -9.23 -33.58 25.30
C ALA A 80 -8.80 -32.43 24.35
N ARG A 81 -9.44 -32.30 23.17
CA ARG A 81 -9.14 -31.30 22.12
C ARG A 81 -10.31 -30.34 21.91
N THR A 82 -10.64 -29.53 22.91
CA THR A 82 -11.56 -28.37 22.72
C THR A 82 -10.82 -27.24 21.98
N HIS A 83 -11.52 -26.38 21.24
CA HIS A 83 -10.91 -25.19 20.60
C HIS A 83 -10.13 -24.32 21.61
N GLY A 84 -10.62 -24.25 22.85
CA GLY A 84 -9.92 -23.63 23.97
C GLY A 84 -8.61 -24.31 24.35
N GLY A 85 -8.52 -25.63 24.24
CA GLY A 85 -7.26 -26.38 24.44
C GLY A 85 -6.22 -26.10 23.36
N LEU A 86 -6.64 -26.01 22.09
CA LEU A 86 -5.77 -25.59 20.99
C LEU A 86 -5.28 -24.16 21.17
N TYR A 87 -6.18 -23.26 21.55
CA TYR A 87 -5.83 -21.89 21.91
C TYR A 87 -4.80 -21.82 23.04
N GLN A 88 -5.01 -22.57 24.13
CA GLN A 88 -4.07 -22.60 25.26
C GLN A 88 -2.69 -23.13 24.84
N HIS A 89 -2.65 -24.11 23.94
CA HIS A 89 -1.39 -24.61 23.37
C HIS A 89 -0.67 -23.53 22.57
N ALA A 90 -1.39 -22.81 21.69
CA ALA A 90 -0.84 -21.69 20.93
C ALA A 90 -0.31 -20.59 21.87
N VAL A 91 -1.06 -20.21 22.90
CA VAL A 91 -0.65 -19.23 23.92
C VAL A 91 0.61 -19.68 24.66
N THR A 92 0.71 -20.96 25.02
CA THR A 92 1.89 -21.50 25.71
C THR A 92 3.15 -21.36 24.84
N LYS A 93 3.06 -21.70 23.54
CA LYS A 93 4.20 -21.51 22.62
C LYS A 93 4.48 -20.03 22.34
N PHE A 94 3.43 -19.21 22.22
CA PHE A 94 3.56 -17.76 22.02
C PHE A 94 4.27 -17.08 23.20
N ASN A 95 3.98 -17.50 24.43
CA ASN A 95 4.63 -16.98 25.64
C ASN A 95 6.13 -17.33 25.71
N ALA A 96 6.60 -18.32 24.95
CA ALA A 96 8.02 -18.62 24.82
C ALA A 96 8.79 -17.57 23.98
N ILE A 97 8.08 -16.69 23.27
CA ILE A 97 8.70 -15.58 22.52
C ILE A 97 9.11 -14.49 23.51
N PRO A 98 10.39 -14.03 23.53
CA PRO A 98 10.87 -13.09 24.55
C PRO A 98 10.14 -11.73 24.59
N TRP A 99 9.63 -11.27 23.44
CA TRP A 99 8.90 -10.00 23.30
C TRP A 99 7.39 -10.20 23.14
N ASN A 100 6.83 -11.32 23.61
CA ASN A 100 5.40 -11.64 23.48
C ASN A 100 4.48 -10.52 23.99
N ALA A 101 4.86 -9.79 25.04
CA ALA A 101 4.07 -8.70 25.62
C ALA A 101 3.85 -7.52 24.66
N GLN A 102 4.70 -7.38 23.64
CA GLN A 102 4.60 -6.33 22.63
C GLN A 102 3.92 -6.83 21.35
N ALA A 103 3.83 -8.15 21.14
CA ALA A 103 3.27 -8.77 19.95
C ALA A 103 1.80 -9.19 20.16
N CYS A 104 1.02 -9.18 19.08
CA CYS A 104 -0.35 -9.70 19.08
C CYS A 104 -0.37 -11.16 18.61
N LEU A 105 -1.14 -12.03 19.28
CA LEU A 105 -1.40 -13.40 18.83
C LEU A 105 -2.68 -13.42 17.99
N PHE A 106 -2.56 -13.72 16.70
CA PHE A 106 -3.68 -13.95 15.80
C PHE A 106 -4.02 -15.44 15.79
N PHE A 107 -5.25 -15.77 16.17
CA PHE A 107 -5.72 -17.14 16.29
C PHE A 107 -6.99 -17.35 15.47
N ASN A 108 -6.97 -18.36 14.60
CA ASN A 108 -8.10 -18.69 13.73
C ASN A 108 -9.22 -19.38 14.52
N ILE A 109 -10.46 -18.91 14.33
CA ILE A 109 -11.66 -19.56 14.84
C ILE A 109 -12.16 -20.54 13.78
N ASP A 110 -12.32 -21.81 14.17
CA ASP A 110 -12.84 -22.85 13.29
C ASP A 110 -14.31 -22.62 12.94
N SER A 111 -14.71 -23.07 11.74
CA SER A 111 -16.00 -22.68 11.18
C SER A 111 -17.23 -23.33 11.79
N TRP A 112 -17.05 -24.46 12.49
CA TRP A 112 -18.15 -25.14 13.17
C TRP A 112 -18.60 -24.39 14.44
N LEU A 113 -17.74 -23.54 15.01
CA LEU A 113 -18.03 -22.75 16.21
C LEU A 113 -19.00 -21.60 15.96
N TYR A 114 -19.26 -21.28 14.69
CA TYR A 114 -20.08 -20.13 14.29
C TYR A 114 -21.58 -20.36 14.56
N ASP A 115 -22.02 -21.62 14.50
CA ASP A 115 -23.43 -22.03 14.57
C ASP A 115 -23.78 -22.79 15.87
N GLU A 116 -22.79 -23.27 16.63
CA GLU A 116 -23.03 -23.98 17.88
C GLU A 116 -23.34 -23.03 19.05
N THR A 117 -24.46 -23.28 19.73
CA THR A 117 -24.97 -22.44 20.83
C THR A 117 -23.94 -22.17 21.94
N ASN A 118 -23.04 -23.12 22.19
CA ASN A 118 -22.00 -23.07 23.23
C ASN A 118 -20.58 -23.31 22.68
N GLY A 119 -20.39 -23.30 21.35
CA GLY A 119 -19.10 -23.67 20.73
C GLY A 119 -17.95 -22.81 21.24
N MET A 120 -18.19 -21.50 21.39
CA MET A 120 -17.17 -20.55 21.85
C MET A 120 -16.88 -20.59 23.36
N ASP A 121 -17.69 -21.26 24.18
CA ASP A 121 -17.56 -21.20 25.64
C ASP A 121 -16.19 -21.70 26.11
N GLY A 122 -15.68 -22.78 25.51
CA GLY A 122 -14.34 -23.29 25.83
C GLY A 122 -13.21 -22.32 25.45
N LEU A 123 -13.38 -21.53 24.39
CA LEU A 123 -12.42 -20.49 23.99
C LEU A 123 -12.51 -19.27 24.93
N ILE A 124 -13.73 -18.85 25.28
CA ILE A 124 -13.98 -17.77 26.24
C ILE A 124 -13.38 -18.12 27.61
N ASP A 125 -13.56 -19.36 28.08
CA ASP A 125 -12.98 -19.85 29.33
C ASP A 125 -11.44 -19.87 29.29
N ALA A 126 -10.86 -20.18 28.12
CA ALA A 126 -9.41 -20.17 27.95
C ALA A 126 -8.86 -18.74 27.95
N LEU A 127 -9.52 -17.82 27.23
CA LEU A 127 -9.21 -16.38 27.24
C LEU A 127 -9.31 -15.79 28.65
N ALA A 128 -10.33 -16.18 29.43
CA ALA A 128 -10.54 -15.70 30.79
C ALA A 128 -9.46 -16.16 31.79
N LYS A 129 -8.72 -17.23 31.47
CA LYS A 129 -7.60 -17.73 32.29
C LYS A 129 -6.28 -17.00 32.02
N GLU A 130 -6.22 -16.17 30.98
CA GLU A 130 -5.02 -15.40 30.68
C GLU A 130 -4.75 -14.30 31.72
N PRO A 131 -3.49 -13.85 31.87
CA PRO A 131 -3.16 -12.76 32.77
C PRO A 131 -3.94 -11.48 32.44
N PRO A 132 -4.38 -10.70 33.45
CA PRO A 132 -5.06 -9.42 33.24
C PRO A 132 -4.26 -8.51 32.30
N GLY A 133 -4.95 -7.89 31.33
CA GLY A 133 -4.34 -7.01 30.33
C GLY A 133 -3.82 -7.71 29.07
N SER A 134 -3.73 -9.05 29.04
CA SER A 134 -3.27 -9.81 27.86
C SER A 134 -4.24 -9.77 26.67
N ALA A 135 -5.54 -9.59 26.96
CA ALA A 135 -6.60 -9.59 25.96
C ALA A 135 -6.38 -8.58 24.82
N GLY A 136 -5.81 -7.41 25.12
CA GLY A 136 -5.45 -6.39 24.10
C GLY A 136 -4.41 -6.86 23.08
N LYS A 137 -3.71 -7.96 23.35
CA LYS A 137 -2.73 -8.62 22.48
C LYS A 137 -3.23 -9.97 21.97
N ARG A 138 -4.54 -10.20 21.99
CA ARG A 138 -5.20 -11.36 21.38
C ARG A 138 -6.10 -10.89 20.25
N CYS A 139 -5.95 -11.51 19.10
CA CYS A 139 -6.79 -11.28 17.95
C CYS A 139 -7.41 -12.60 17.49
N LEU A 140 -8.74 -12.62 17.38
CA LEU A 140 -9.49 -13.74 16.85
C LEU A 140 -9.79 -13.49 15.38
N GLN A 141 -9.41 -14.42 14.53
CA GLN A 141 -9.55 -14.33 13.08
C GLN A 141 -10.69 -15.22 12.59
N LEU A 142 -11.62 -14.63 11.84
CA LEU A 142 -12.73 -15.33 11.21
C LEU A 142 -12.50 -15.42 9.69
N SER A 143 -12.76 -16.58 9.10
CA SER A 143 -12.60 -16.78 7.66
C SER A 143 -13.91 -16.51 6.92
N ALA A 144 -13.92 -15.49 6.05
CA ALA A 144 -15.06 -15.20 5.20
C ALA A 144 -15.34 -16.25 4.12
N ARG A 145 -14.39 -17.15 3.86
CA ARG A 145 -14.59 -18.23 2.87
C ARG A 145 -15.51 -19.32 3.40
N LEU A 146 -15.54 -19.47 4.72
CA LEU A 146 -16.31 -20.51 5.41
C LEU A 146 -17.63 -19.97 5.99
N MET A 147 -17.84 -18.65 5.94
CA MET A 147 -19.04 -17.97 6.44
C MET A 147 -19.57 -16.93 5.48
N THR A 148 -20.85 -17.04 5.16
CA THR A 148 -21.57 -16.00 4.42
C THR A 148 -22.32 -15.03 5.34
N SER A 149 -22.73 -15.44 6.56
CA SER A 149 -23.45 -14.58 7.51
C SER A 149 -23.16 -14.99 8.96
N PRO A 150 -22.76 -14.06 9.85
CA PRO A 150 -22.63 -14.35 11.27
C PRO A 150 -24.00 -14.46 11.94
N SER A 151 -24.17 -15.45 12.82
CA SER A 151 -25.36 -15.56 13.67
C SER A 151 -25.38 -14.42 14.69
N GLY A 152 -26.57 -13.92 15.07
CA GLY A 152 -26.69 -12.84 16.06
C GLY A 152 -26.02 -13.19 17.41
N LYS A 153 -26.06 -14.46 17.80
CA LYS A 153 -25.38 -14.99 18.99
C LYS A 153 -23.86 -14.88 18.89
N LEU A 154 -23.27 -15.21 17.73
CA LEU A 154 -21.83 -15.07 17.50
C LEU A 154 -21.41 -13.61 17.65
N ILE A 155 -22.15 -12.69 17.03
CA ILE A 155 -21.88 -11.24 17.14
C ILE A 155 -21.91 -10.80 18.61
N GLU A 156 -22.92 -11.24 19.38
CA GLU A 156 -23.03 -10.92 20.81
C GLU A 156 -21.82 -11.42 21.62
N ARG A 157 -21.38 -12.66 21.37
CA ARG A 157 -20.20 -13.23 22.03
C ARG A 157 -18.90 -12.53 21.63
N LEU A 158 -18.72 -12.20 20.35
CA LEU A 158 -17.56 -11.44 19.89
C LEU A 158 -17.55 -10.03 20.51
N ASN A 159 -18.71 -9.38 20.61
CA ASN A 159 -18.83 -8.09 21.29
C ASN A 159 -18.51 -8.19 22.79
N GLN A 160 -18.90 -9.29 23.45
CA GLN A 160 -18.51 -9.57 24.84
C GLN A 160 -16.98 -9.64 24.98
N LEU A 161 -16.30 -10.36 24.07
CA LEU A 161 -14.83 -10.47 24.07
C LEU A 161 -14.15 -9.13 23.73
N ARG A 162 -14.72 -8.32 22.83
CA ARG A 162 -14.21 -6.98 22.52
C ARG A 162 -14.23 -6.04 23.72
N ARG A 163 -15.27 -6.10 24.56
CA ARG A 163 -15.32 -5.35 25.84
C ARG A 163 -14.23 -5.78 26.83
N GLN A 164 -13.64 -6.96 26.64
CA GLN A 164 -12.48 -7.41 27.41
C GLN A 164 -11.15 -7.00 26.76
N GLY A 165 -11.18 -6.33 25.60
CA GLY A 165 -10.02 -5.87 24.84
C GLY A 165 -9.57 -6.82 23.71
N VAL A 166 -10.22 -7.97 23.52
CA VAL A 166 -9.90 -8.90 22.43
C VAL A 166 -10.23 -8.27 21.08
N ARG A 167 -9.32 -8.43 20.11
CA ARG A 167 -9.47 -7.86 18.77
C ARG A 167 -10.03 -8.87 17.79
N ILE A 168 -10.69 -8.37 16.76
CA ILE A 168 -11.29 -9.21 15.71
C ILE A 168 -10.62 -8.92 14.37
N ALA A 169 -10.26 -9.97 13.64
CA ALA A 169 -9.80 -9.92 12.27
C ALA A 169 -10.74 -10.70 11.33
N VAL A 170 -10.92 -10.19 10.11
CA VAL A 170 -11.66 -10.89 9.05
C VAL A 170 -10.72 -11.22 7.90
N ASP A 171 -10.61 -12.51 7.58
CA ASP A 171 -9.85 -13.03 6.44
C ASP A 171 -10.72 -13.18 5.18
N GLY A 172 -10.18 -12.83 4.01
CA GLY A 172 -10.88 -12.85 2.72
C GLY A 172 -11.62 -11.55 2.38
N PHE A 173 -11.10 -10.40 2.83
CA PHE A 173 -11.69 -9.08 2.58
C PHE A 173 -11.66 -8.70 1.09
N GLY A 174 -12.74 -8.07 0.60
CA GLY A 174 -12.98 -7.74 -0.81
C GLY A 174 -13.65 -8.84 -1.62
N GLY A 175 -13.40 -10.11 -1.28
CA GLY A 175 -14.12 -11.27 -1.83
C GLY A 175 -15.42 -11.51 -1.08
N SER A 176 -15.55 -12.67 -0.43
CA SER A 176 -16.72 -13.02 0.39
C SER A 176 -16.78 -12.27 1.74
N GLY A 177 -15.71 -11.56 2.14
CA GLY A 177 -15.58 -10.92 3.45
C GLY A 177 -16.31 -9.60 3.66
N MET A 178 -16.90 -9.01 2.62
CA MET A 178 -17.55 -7.69 2.74
C MET A 178 -18.73 -7.67 3.72
N ARG A 179 -19.50 -8.76 3.80
CA ARG A 179 -20.63 -8.85 4.73
C ARG A 179 -20.17 -8.96 6.19
N LEU A 180 -19.21 -9.85 6.47
CA LEU A 180 -18.61 -9.97 7.80
C LEU A 180 -17.96 -8.66 8.23
N PHE A 181 -17.30 -7.97 7.31
CA PHE A 181 -16.71 -6.66 7.55
C PHE A 181 -17.77 -5.63 8.00
N TYR A 182 -18.91 -5.56 7.32
CA TYR A 182 -20.01 -4.68 7.70
C TYR A 182 -20.61 -5.04 9.07
N ASP A 183 -20.92 -6.32 9.29
CA ASP A 183 -21.61 -6.79 10.50
C ASP A 183 -20.70 -6.73 11.75
N LEU A 184 -19.40 -7.01 11.60
CA LEU A 184 -18.46 -7.11 12.73
C LEU A 184 -17.66 -5.83 12.99
N ARG A 185 -17.47 -4.96 11.99
CA ARG A 185 -16.57 -3.79 12.06
C ARG A 185 -15.23 -4.16 12.72
N PRO A 186 -14.43 -5.04 12.09
CA PRO A 186 -13.26 -5.64 12.72
C PRO A 186 -12.14 -4.62 12.95
N ASP A 187 -11.19 -4.99 13.80
CA ASP A 187 -9.95 -4.23 14.02
C ASP A 187 -9.00 -4.37 12.83
N TYR A 188 -8.98 -5.57 12.24
CA TYR A 188 -8.16 -5.86 11.06
C TYR A 188 -8.98 -6.53 9.97
N VAL A 189 -8.64 -6.20 8.74
CA VAL A 189 -9.07 -6.94 7.56
C VAL A 189 -7.86 -7.48 6.84
N LYS A 190 -8.00 -8.70 6.35
CA LYS A 190 -6.96 -9.45 5.69
C LYS A 190 -7.37 -9.53 4.22
N LEU A 191 -6.65 -8.81 3.35
CA LEU A 191 -6.98 -8.72 1.93
C LEU A 191 -6.97 -10.11 1.30
N ASP A 192 -7.96 -10.40 0.46
CA ASP A 192 -7.99 -11.68 -0.25
C ASP A 192 -6.78 -11.78 -1.19
N PRO A 193 -6.02 -12.88 -1.16
CA PRO A 193 -4.88 -13.12 -2.05
C PRO A 193 -5.17 -12.91 -3.54
N PHE A 194 -6.42 -13.11 -3.98
CA PHE A 194 -6.84 -12.85 -5.35
C PHE A 194 -6.46 -11.43 -5.84
N PHE A 195 -6.55 -10.43 -4.97
CA PHE A 195 -6.21 -9.04 -5.31
C PHE A 195 -4.71 -8.75 -5.23
N ILE A 196 -3.97 -9.53 -4.43
CA ILE A 196 -2.53 -9.36 -4.18
C ILE A 196 -1.71 -10.04 -5.28
N ASP A 197 -2.13 -11.24 -5.69
CA ASP A 197 -1.47 -12.01 -6.73
C ASP A 197 -1.41 -11.21 -8.04
N GLN A 198 -0.19 -10.91 -8.50
CA GLN A 198 0.10 -10.19 -9.75
C GLN A 198 -0.46 -8.74 -9.80
N MET A 199 -0.57 -8.06 -8.65
CA MET A 199 -1.03 -6.66 -8.60
C MET A 199 -0.08 -5.66 -9.29
N ASP A 200 1.21 -5.98 -9.34
CA ASP A 200 2.26 -5.17 -9.96
C ASP A 200 2.13 -5.06 -11.48
N CYS A 201 1.63 -6.11 -12.15
CA CYS A 201 1.37 -6.09 -13.59
C CYS A 201 -0.11 -5.87 -13.96
N ASN A 202 -1.05 -5.97 -13.01
CA ASN A 202 -2.48 -5.77 -13.27
C ASN A 202 -3.05 -4.48 -12.66
N ARG A 203 -3.28 -3.48 -13.52
CA ARG A 203 -3.82 -2.16 -13.11
C ARG A 203 -5.23 -2.24 -12.51
N GLU A 204 -6.10 -3.10 -13.02
CA GLU A 204 -7.48 -3.22 -12.52
C GLU A 204 -7.51 -3.79 -11.11
N LYS A 205 -6.75 -4.88 -10.86
CA LYS A 205 -6.61 -5.45 -9.52
C LYS A 205 -6.08 -4.43 -8.52
N ARG A 206 -5.04 -3.69 -8.90
CA ARG A 206 -4.45 -2.64 -8.05
C ARG A 206 -5.45 -1.56 -7.70
N MET A 207 -6.22 -1.09 -8.67
CA MET A 207 -7.25 -0.07 -8.46
C MET A 207 -8.35 -0.58 -7.52
N ILE A 208 -8.83 -1.82 -7.71
CA ILE A 208 -9.85 -2.41 -6.83
C ILE A 208 -9.29 -2.59 -5.41
N ALA A 209 -8.06 -3.09 -5.28
CA ALA A 209 -7.40 -3.25 -3.98
C ALA A 209 -7.23 -1.91 -3.25
N ALA A 210 -6.82 -0.85 -3.95
CA ALA A 210 -6.72 0.49 -3.39
C ALA A 210 -8.08 1.01 -2.88
N CYS A 211 -9.16 0.80 -3.65
CA CYS A 211 -10.51 1.15 -3.20
C CYS A 211 -10.91 0.37 -1.93
N LEU A 212 -10.62 -0.93 -1.88
CA LEU A 212 -10.91 -1.76 -0.71
C LEU A 212 -10.14 -1.28 0.53
N VAL A 213 -8.85 -0.96 0.38
CA VAL A 213 -8.02 -0.41 1.46
C VAL A 213 -8.62 0.89 1.99
N SER A 214 -8.98 1.81 1.09
CA SER A 214 -9.61 3.08 1.45
C SER A 214 -10.90 2.89 2.25
N VAL A 215 -11.78 1.97 1.82
CA VAL A 215 -13.02 1.65 2.55
C VAL A 215 -12.74 1.09 3.94
N ALA A 216 -11.74 0.19 4.07
CA ALA A 216 -11.35 -0.36 5.37
C ALA A 216 -10.88 0.73 6.33
N HIS A 217 -10.01 1.64 5.85
CA HIS A 217 -9.49 2.75 6.63
C HIS A 217 -10.56 3.75 7.05
N GLN A 218 -11.49 4.11 6.15
CA GLN A 218 -12.61 5.00 6.46
C GLN A 218 -13.48 4.46 7.59
N LEU A 219 -13.62 3.13 7.69
CA LEU A 219 -14.37 2.46 8.76
C LEU A 219 -13.50 2.11 10.00
N GLY A 220 -12.24 2.55 10.01
CA GLY A 220 -11.32 2.42 11.15
C GLY A 220 -10.68 1.03 11.29
N SER A 221 -10.71 0.20 10.26
CA SER A 221 -10.03 -1.10 10.21
C SER A 221 -8.65 -0.97 9.57
N MET A 222 -7.67 -1.69 10.10
CA MET A 222 -6.35 -1.78 9.46
C MET A 222 -6.28 -2.94 8.48
N VAL A 223 -5.46 -2.79 7.44
CA VAL A 223 -5.36 -3.74 6.34
C VAL A 223 -4.06 -4.54 6.41
N ILE A 224 -4.20 -5.86 6.38
CA ILE A 224 -3.09 -6.82 6.29
C ILE A 224 -3.04 -7.37 4.87
N ALA A 225 -1.95 -7.11 4.16
CA ALA A 225 -1.62 -7.77 2.89
C ALA A 225 -1.07 -9.18 3.19
N GLN A 226 -1.70 -10.21 2.64
CA GLN A 226 -1.35 -11.61 2.87
C GLN A 226 -0.65 -12.25 1.68
N ARG A 227 0.13 -13.31 1.96
CA ARG A 227 0.82 -14.14 0.96
C ARG A 227 1.71 -13.33 0.02
N VAL A 228 2.30 -12.24 0.52
CA VAL A 228 3.26 -11.46 -0.25
C VAL A 228 4.55 -12.27 -0.40
N ALA A 229 4.86 -12.64 -1.65
CA ALA A 229 6.01 -13.46 -2.01
C ALA A 229 7.11 -12.66 -2.72
N ASP A 230 6.77 -11.54 -3.36
CA ASP A 230 7.66 -10.77 -4.23
C ASP A 230 7.83 -9.32 -3.75
N GLU A 231 9.02 -8.75 -3.95
CA GLU A 231 9.33 -7.38 -3.56
C GLU A 231 8.50 -6.35 -4.37
N SER A 232 8.24 -6.60 -5.66
CA SER A 232 7.39 -5.72 -6.48
C SER A 232 5.97 -5.60 -5.91
N VAL A 233 5.38 -6.74 -5.55
CA VAL A 233 4.04 -6.81 -4.92
C VAL A 233 4.06 -6.15 -3.54
N PHE A 234 5.13 -6.31 -2.76
CA PHE A 234 5.31 -5.61 -1.49
C PHE A 234 5.24 -4.09 -1.66
N HIS A 235 5.98 -3.54 -2.64
CA HIS A 235 5.97 -2.09 -2.91
C HIS A 235 4.59 -1.61 -3.34
N GLU A 236 3.88 -2.36 -4.18
CA GLU A 236 2.50 -2.02 -4.56
C GLU A 236 1.54 -2.08 -3.37
N CYS A 237 1.64 -3.10 -2.51
CA CYS A 237 0.83 -3.18 -1.28
C CYS A 237 1.04 -1.96 -0.37
N ARG A 238 2.28 -1.48 -0.27
CA ARG A 238 2.62 -0.26 0.46
C ARG A 238 2.08 1.00 -0.23
N ASN A 239 2.15 1.04 -1.56
CA ASN A 239 1.68 2.13 -2.42
C ASN A 239 0.16 2.15 -2.67
N ILE A 240 -0.59 1.19 -2.12
CA ILE A 240 -2.05 1.29 -2.00
C ILE A 240 -2.51 1.61 -0.57
N GLY A 241 -1.56 1.68 0.37
CA GLY A 241 -1.82 2.03 1.77
C GLY A 241 -2.07 0.85 2.71
N CYS A 242 -1.64 -0.38 2.41
CA CYS A 242 -1.73 -1.46 3.43
C CYS A 242 -0.93 -1.06 4.69
N ASP A 243 -1.40 -1.45 5.88
CA ASP A 243 -0.73 -1.11 7.14
C ASP A 243 0.28 -2.18 7.57
N LEU A 244 -0.11 -3.44 7.34
CA LEU A 244 0.59 -4.63 7.78
C LEU A 244 0.78 -5.57 6.59
N VAL A 245 1.82 -6.39 6.66
CA VAL A 245 2.15 -7.38 5.62
C VAL A 245 2.54 -8.72 6.23
N GLN A 246 2.16 -9.78 5.55
CA GLN A 246 2.42 -11.18 5.90
C GLN A 246 2.69 -11.99 4.62
N GLY A 247 3.70 -12.85 4.65
CA GLY A 247 4.02 -13.75 3.53
C GLY A 247 5.43 -14.30 3.60
N ASP A 248 5.73 -15.23 2.69
CA ASP A 248 7.01 -15.94 2.63
C ASP A 248 8.19 -15.03 2.33
N LEU A 249 7.94 -13.88 1.67
CA LEU A 249 8.94 -12.83 1.45
C LEU A 249 9.55 -12.33 2.78
N ILE A 250 8.75 -12.30 3.85
CA ILE A 250 9.17 -11.82 5.18
C ILE A 250 9.78 -12.97 5.96
N GLN A 251 8.97 -14.01 6.17
CA GLN A 251 9.35 -15.27 6.81
C GLN A 251 8.22 -16.29 6.61
N PRO A 252 8.53 -17.53 6.21
CA PRO A 252 7.54 -18.61 6.21
C PRO A 252 7.16 -19.01 7.65
N SER A 253 6.09 -19.79 7.81
CA SER A 253 5.62 -20.25 9.12
C SER A 253 6.69 -21.08 9.85
N MET A 254 6.98 -20.73 11.10
CA MET A 254 8.00 -21.38 11.94
C MET A 254 7.36 -22.11 13.12
N THR A 255 7.77 -23.36 13.35
CA THR A 255 7.32 -24.14 14.52
C THR A 255 8.09 -23.79 15.79
N ASP A 256 9.34 -23.35 15.63
CA ASP A 256 10.24 -22.94 16.70
C ASP A 256 10.11 -21.43 16.96
N PRO A 257 9.57 -21.01 18.12
CA PRO A 257 9.41 -19.60 18.48
C PRO A 257 10.73 -18.83 18.55
N GLN A 258 11.87 -19.50 18.77
CA GLN A 258 13.18 -18.83 18.89
C GLN A 258 13.70 -18.26 17.56
N ARG A 259 13.19 -18.76 16.42
CA ARG A 259 13.55 -18.28 15.08
C ARG A 259 12.77 -17.04 14.64
N LEU A 260 11.73 -16.68 15.38
CA LEU A 260 10.94 -15.48 15.12
C LEU A 260 11.75 -14.24 15.49
N ARG A 261 11.47 -13.11 14.83
CA ARG A 261 12.18 -11.85 15.08
C ARG A 261 11.23 -10.74 15.48
N LYS A 262 11.72 -9.81 16.32
CA LYS A 262 11.02 -8.57 16.68
C LYS A 262 11.00 -7.56 15.53
N THR A 263 12.02 -7.56 14.69
CA THR A 263 12.17 -6.62 13.58
C THR A 263 12.79 -7.33 12.38
N TYR A 264 12.24 -7.09 11.20
CA TYR A 264 12.68 -7.65 9.93
C TYR A 264 13.39 -6.57 9.11
N SER A 265 14.72 -6.61 9.10
CA SER A 265 15.55 -5.59 8.47
C SER A 265 15.34 -5.48 6.95
N ALA A 266 14.98 -6.57 6.28
CA ALA A 266 14.69 -6.58 4.85
C ALA A 266 13.56 -5.60 4.49
N VAL A 267 12.45 -5.63 5.24
CA VAL A 267 11.33 -4.70 5.08
C VAL A 267 11.77 -3.24 5.22
N ARG A 268 12.64 -2.96 6.20
CA ARG A 268 13.19 -1.62 6.42
C ARG A 268 14.08 -1.19 5.24
N GLN A 269 14.90 -2.09 4.70
CA GLN A 269 15.75 -1.81 3.54
C GLN A 269 14.91 -1.51 2.30
N TRP A 270 13.87 -2.30 2.02
CA TRP A 270 12.94 -2.03 0.91
C TRP A 270 12.29 -0.64 1.04
N CYS A 271 11.87 -0.26 2.25
CA CYS A 271 11.34 1.08 2.51
C CYS A 271 12.35 2.22 2.28
N GLU A 272 13.64 1.99 2.59
CA GLU A 272 14.70 2.99 2.43
C GLU A 272 15.13 3.17 0.97
N HIS A 273 15.03 2.12 0.14
CA HIS A 273 15.31 2.19 -1.30
C HIS A 273 14.27 3.03 -2.03
N ASP A 274 13.00 2.86 -1.69
CA ASP A 274 11.89 3.61 -2.29
C ASP A 274 11.89 5.11 -1.90
N ARG A 275 12.37 5.44 -0.70
CA ARG A 275 12.43 6.83 -0.17
C ARG A 275 13.40 7.77 -0.87
N ARG A 276 14.28 7.28 -1.75
CA ARG A 276 15.26 8.12 -2.44
C ARG A 276 14.63 9.02 -3.51
N GLY A 277 13.38 8.77 -3.92
CA GLY A 277 12.57 9.69 -4.72
C GLY A 277 11.55 10.44 -3.86
N SER A 278 11.63 11.78 -3.84
CA SER A 278 10.71 12.79 -3.27
C SER A 278 10.20 12.67 -1.79
N GLY A 279 10.21 11.51 -1.15
CA GLY A 279 9.49 11.24 0.11
C GLY A 279 10.04 11.92 1.37
N LEU A 280 11.29 12.38 1.38
CA LEU A 280 11.88 13.06 2.54
C LEU A 280 11.21 14.42 2.83
N LYS A 281 10.83 15.16 1.78
CA LYS A 281 10.11 16.43 1.93
C LYS A 281 8.70 16.19 2.44
N ASP A 282 7.97 15.25 1.85
CA ASP A 282 6.57 14.94 2.20
C ASP A 282 6.42 14.53 3.67
N HIS A 283 7.32 13.69 4.21
CA HIS A 283 7.28 13.31 5.63
C HIS A 283 7.58 14.47 6.58
N SER A 284 8.42 15.43 6.18
CA SER A 284 8.70 16.61 6.99
C SER A 284 7.49 17.54 7.10
N LEU A 285 6.76 17.71 5.99
CA LEU A 285 5.51 18.46 5.93
C LEU A 285 4.43 17.79 6.80
N LEU A 286 4.27 16.47 6.65
CA LEU A 286 3.34 15.70 7.47
C LEU A 286 3.65 15.88 8.95
N ARG A 287 4.91 15.72 9.36
CA ARG A 287 5.32 15.86 10.76
C ARG A 287 5.06 17.25 11.33
N ALA A 288 5.21 18.30 10.52
CA ALA A 288 4.91 19.67 10.92
C ALA A 288 3.40 19.93 11.11
N GLY A 289 2.54 19.17 10.43
CA GLY A 289 1.09 19.26 10.55
C GLY A 289 0.46 18.41 11.67
N ILE A 290 1.23 17.54 12.32
CA ILE A 290 0.70 16.68 13.40
C ILE A 290 0.50 17.51 14.67
N GLU A 291 -0.74 17.60 15.13
CA GLU A 291 -1.09 18.19 16.41
C GLU A 291 -0.83 17.19 17.54
N THR A 292 -0.16 17.65 18.60
CA THR A 292 0.05 16.84 19.80
C THR A 292 -1.13 17.00 20.75
N ILE A 293 -1.99 15.98 20.81
CA ILE A 293 -3.08 15.90 21.77
C ILE A 293 -2.74 14.80 22.78
N HIS A 294 -2.77 15.10 24.07
CA HIS A 294 -2.56 14.08 25.09
C HIS A 294 -3.75 13.11 25.10
N PRO A 295 -3.53 11.80 24.87
CA PRO A 295 -4.62 10.83 24.85
C PRO A 295 -5.07 10.48 26.27
N VAL A 296 -6.30 10.03 26.40
CA VAL A 296 -6.81 9.39 27.61
C VAL A 296 -6.66 7.87 27.48
N ARG A 297 -6.44 7.17 28.60
CA ARG A 297 -6.31 5.72 28.56
C ARG A 297 -7.68 5.03 28.55
N SER A 298 -7.78 3.90 27.85
CA SER A 298 -9.00 3.09 27.81
C SER A 298 -9.30 2.35 29.11
N ASP A 299 -8.35 2.27 30.04
CA ASP A 299 -8.52 1.72 31.38
C ASP A 299 -8.68 2.82 32.45
N ALA A 300 -8.70 4.09 32.04
CA ALA A 300 -8.92 5.20 32.95
C ALA A 300 -10.38 5.25 33.42
N PRO A 301 -10.64 5.66 34.68
CA PRO A 301 -12.00 5.85 35.16
C PRO A 301 -12.68 6.99 34.40
N MET A 302 -14.00 6.89 34.19
CA MET A 302 -14.79 7.92 33.50
C MET A 302 -14.64 9.32 34.13
N THR A 303 -14.36 9.39 35.43
CA THR A 303 -14.10 10.66 36.14
C THR A 303 -12.88 11.41 35.60
N GLU A 304 -11.81 10.70 35.24
CA GLU A 304 -10.60 11.29 34.68
C GLU A 304 -10.88 11.92 33.30
N ILE A 305 -11.74 11.29 32.49
CA ILE A 305 -12.18 11.81 31.20
C ILE A 305 -13.01 13.08 31.40
N LEU A 306 -13.97 13.07 32.32
CA LEU A 306 -14.78 14.26 32.65
C LEU A 306 -13.89 15.42 33.11
N ASP A 307 -12.90 15.13 33.96
CA ASP A 307 -11.96 16.13 34.45
C ASP A 307 -11.06 16.64 33.30
N ALA A 308 -10.66 15.80 32.35
CA ALA A 308 -9.93 16.21 31.15
C ALA A 308 -10.73 17.21 30.29
N PHE A 309 -12.01 16.96 30.05
CA PHE A 309 -12.88 17.91 29.32
C PHE A 309 -13.13 19.21 30.10
N LYS A 310 -13.29 19.14 31.42
CA LYS A 310 -13.46 20.34 32.27
C LYS A 310 -12.21 21.22 32.29
N ASN A 311 -11.03 20.62 32.33
CA ASN A 311 -9.76 21.34 32.34
C ASN A 311 -9.40 21.92 30.96
N HIS A 312 -10.04 21.44 29.89
CA HIS A 312 -9.79 21.88 28.51
C HIS A 312 -11.08 22.25 27.78
N ILE A 313 -11.68 23.38 28.19
CA ILE A 313 -12.99 23.86 27.70
C ILE A 313 -13.04 24.06 26.17
N THR A 314 -11.89 24.30 25.52
CA THR A 314 -11.82 24.49 24.06
C THR A 314 -11.70 23.18 23.27
N ARG A 315 -11.47 22.03 23.91
CA ARG A 315 -11.31 20.74 23.25
C ARG A 315 -12.65 20.02 23.14
N THR A 316 -13.04 19.68 21.91
CA THR A 316 -14.30 19.00 21.61
C THR A 316 -14.18 17.47 21.63
N PHE A 317 -12.96 16.92 21.63
CA PHE A 317 -12.70 15.48 21.72
C PHE A 317 -11.32 15.18 22.31
N PHE A 318 -11.13 13.92 22.75
CA PHE A 318 -9.84 13.36 23.12
C PHE A 318 -9.58 12.02 22.41
N PRO A 319 -8.35 11.77 21.93
CA PRO A 319 -7.90 10.45 21.54
C PRO A 319 -7.89 9.49 22.72
N VAL A 320 -8.25 8.23 22.47
CA VAL A 320 -8.20 7.16 23.46
C VAL A 320 -7.18 6.11 23.04
N VAL A 321 -6.29 5.76 23.96
CA VAL A 321 -5.26 4.74 23.76
C VAL A 321 -5.42 3.60 24.76
N ASN A 322 -5.06 2.39 24.35
CA ASN A 322 -5.01 1.26 25.27
C ASN A 322 -3.74 1.29 26.15
N PRO A 323 -3.57 0.35 27.10
CA PRO A 323 -2.38 0.29 27.95
C PRO A 323 -1.05 0.14 27.20
N TYR A 324 -1.08 -0.26 25.92
CA TYR A 324 0.07 -0.40 25.03
C TYR A 324 0.32 0.85 24.16
N SER A 325 -0.37 1.96 24.46
CA SER A 325 -0.34 3.21 23.69
C SER A 325 -0.86 3.09 22.26
N GLU A 326 -1.59 2.02 21.93
CA GLU A 326 -2.23 1.87 20.62
C GLU A 326 -3.58 2.59 20.62
N PRO A 327 -3.92 3.35 19.56
CA PRO A 327 -5.18 4.06 19.49
C PRO A 327 -6.36 3.09 19.40
N VAL A 328 -7.44 3.41 20.13
CA VAL A 328 -8.72 2.70 20.08
C VAL A 328 -9.78 3.54 19.36
N GLY A 329 -9.68 4.86 19.45
CA GLY A 329 -10.60 5.81 18.83
C GLY A 329 -10.53 7.17 19.50
N ILE A 330 -11.66 7.88 19.49
CA ILE A 330 -11.83 9.18 20.17
C ILE A 330 -13.08 9.18 21.04
N ILE A 331 -13.09 10.01 22.08
CA ILE A 331 -14.29 10.36 22.83
C ILE A 331 -14.60 11.82 22.54
N ARG A 332 -15.86 12.10 22.23
CA ARG A 332 -16.36 13.44 21.94
C ARG A 332 -17.05 14.01 23.17
N GLU A 333 -16.90 15.31 23.37
CA GLU A 333 -17.62 16.04 24.41
C GLU A 333 -19.14 15.85 24.25
N THR A 334 -19.63 15.87 23.01
CA THR A 334 -21.04 15.69 22.66
C THR A 334 -21.61 14.36 23.15
N SER A 335 -20.81 13.29 23.15
CA SER A 335 -21.22 11.95 23.60
C SER A 335 -21.39 11.84 25.11
N ILE A 336 -20.74 12.72 25.87
CA ILE A 336 -20.76 12.72 27.35
C ILE A 336 -21.32 14.02 27.96
N LYS A 337 -21.86 14.90 27.10
CA LYS A 337 -22.36 16.23 27.47
C LYS A 337 -23.37 16.19 28.60
N GLU A 338 -24.30 15.25 28.56
CA GLU A 338 -25.33 15.06 29.59
C GLU A 338 -24.72 14.78 30.98
N PHE A 339 -23.58 14.12 31.04
CA PHE A 339 -22.88 13.80 32.29
C PHE A 339 -21.99 14.96 32.77
N ILE A 340 -21.37 15.71 31.85
CA ILE A 340 -20.54 16.88 32.19
C ILE A 340 -21.37 17.97 32.86
N TYR A 341 -22.56 18.26 32.31
CA TYR A 341 -23.39 19.39 32.72
C TYR A 341 -24.50 19.04 33.72
N SER A 342 -24.76 17.75 33.98
CA SER A 342 -25.73 17.34 35.00
C SER A 342 -25.18 17.53 36.40
N ARG A 343 -26.02 18.06 37.30
CA ARG A 343 -25.73 18.23 38.75
C ARG A 343 -25.29 16.93 39.43
N TYR A 344 -25.74 15.78 38.93
CA TYR A 344 -25.39 14.46 39.47
C TYR A 344 -24.66 13.55 38.47
N GLY A 345 -24.27 14.05 37.29
CA GLY A 345 -23.70 13.22 36.21
C GLY A 345 -22.41 12.48 36.61
N ARG A 346 -21.54 13.14 37.40
CA ARG A 346 -20.33 12.52 37.97
C ARG A 346 -20.68 11.33 38.89
N PHE A 347 -21.64 11.52 39.79
CA PHE A 347 -22.07 10.47 40.72
C PHE A 347 -22.75 9.27 40.03
N VAL A 348 -23.42 9.50 38.88
CA VAL A 348 -23.98 8.42 38.06
C VAL A 348 -22.88 7.52 37.49
N LEU A 349 -21.78 8.11 37.02
CA LEU A 349 -20.67 7.38 36.42
C LEU A 349 -19.74 6.73 37.46
N GLU A 350 -19.66 7.29 38.67
CA GLU A 350 -18.96 6.69 39.82
C GLU A 350 -19.68 5.48 40.41
N ASN A 351 -21.01 5.38 40.21
CA ASN A 351 -21.80 4.27 40.73
C ASN A 351 -21.62 3.02 39.85
N GLN A 352 -21.04 1.95 40.39
CA GLN A 352 -20.83 0.67 39.68
C GLN A 352 -22.11 0.06 39.09
N ALA A 353 -23.29 0.36 39.65
CA ALA A 353 -24.57 -0.13 39.13
C ALA A 353 -25.05 0.58 37.85
N PHE A 354 -24.54 1.79 37.58
CA PHE A 354 -24.90 2.63 36.43
C PHE A 354 -23.70 3.05 35.59
N SER A 355 -22.49 2.62 35.98
CA SER A 355 -21.24 2.98 35.33
C SER A 355 -21.26 2.43 33.91
N ARG A 356 -21.41 3.34 32.95
CA ARG A 356 -21.18 3.02 31.55
C ARG A 356 -19.68 2.91 31.33
N ASN A 357 -19.25 1.82 30.70
CA ASN A 357 -17.84 1.65 30.35
C ASN A 357 -17.44 2.69 29.31
N ILE A 358 -16.18 3.12 29.38
CA ILE A 358 -15.60 4.06 28.43
C ILE A 358 -15.83 3.63 26.97
N ASP A 359 -15.78 2.32 26.71
CA ASP A 359 -15.97 1.70 25.39
C ASP A 359 -17.29 2.09 24.71
N GLU A 360 -18.35 2.40 25.47
CA GLU A 360 -19.64 2.82 24.90
C GLU A 360 -19.58 4.21 24.27
N PHE A 361 -18.60 5.04 24.67
CA PHE A 361 -18.42 6.40 24.20
C PHE A 361 -17.30 6.54 23.16
N ILE A 362 -16.50 5.49 22.97
CA ILE A 362 -15.41 5.50 21.99
C ILE A 362 -15.97 5.39 20.58
N THR A 363 -15.68 6.39 19.77
CA THR A 363 -15.93 6.38 18.33
C THR A 363 -14.64 6.03 17.60
N ARG A 364 -14.67 4.99 16.77
CA ARG A 364 -13.55 4.65 15.90
C ARG A 364 -13.46 5.65 14.76
N ILE A 365 -12.24 6.12 14.50
CA ILE A 365 -11.92 7.00 13.37
C ILE A 365 -10.70 6.44 12.63
N PRO A 366 -10.46 6.85 11.38
CA PRO A 366 -9.32 6.37 10.61
C PRO A 366 -7.99 6.65 11.32
N GLN A 367 -7.06 5.72 11.15
CA GLN A 367 -5.71 5.80 11.69
C GLN A 367 -4.69 5.59 10.56
N VAL A 368 -3.56 6.29 10.63
CA VAL A 368 -2.51 6.23 9.62
C VAL A 368 -1.13 6.16 10.28
N ASP A 369 -0.20 5.43 9.69
CA ASP A 369 1.21 5.48 10.10
C ASP A 369 1.85 6.77 9.58
N VAL A 370 2.69 7.42 10.40
CA VAL A 370 3.42 8.64 10.02
C VAL A 370 4.34 8.46 8.80
N ARG A 371 4.63 7.21 8.42
CA ARG A 371 5.46 6.83 7.28
C ARG A 371 4.64 6.40 6.06
N MET A 372 3.32 6.39 6.15
CA MET A 372 2.43 6.12 5.01
C MET A 372 2.61 7.20 3.94
N PRO A 373 2.52 6.86 2.63
CA PRO A 373 2.55 7.85 1.56
C PRO A 373 1.47 8.92 1.76
N ILE A 374 1.85 10.18 1.58
CA ILE A 374 0.98 11.31 1.90
C ILE A 374 -0.27 11.36 0.99
N ASP A 375 -0.15 10.86 -0.24
CA ASP A 375 -1.25 10.81 -1.20
C ASP A 375 -2.41 9.93 -0.70
N HIS A 376 -2.13 8.80 -0.03
CA HIS A 376 -3.19 8.01 0.60
C HIS A 376 -3.84 8.71 1.77
N ILE A 377 -3.04 9.40 2.60
CA ILE A 377 -3.58 10.19 3.69
C ILE A 377 -4.50 11.28 3.11
N MET A 378 -4.13 11.90 1.99
CA MET A 378 -4.98 12.88 1.27
C MET A 378 -6.29 12.27 0.80
N ASP A 379 -6.27 11.06 0.24
CA ASP A 379 -7.46 10.36 -0.24
C ASP A 379 -8.50 10.09 0.85
N LEU A 380 -8.07 9.96 2.11
CA LEU A 380 -9.00 9.84 3.23
C LEU A 380 -9.80 11.14 3.46
N PHE A 381 -9.21 12.31 3.22
CA PHE A 381 -9.84 13.61 3.45
C PHE A 381 -10.67 14.13 2.27
N THR A 382 -10.50 13.58 1.07
CA THR A 382 -11.23 14.00 -0.15
C THR A 382 -12.58 13.30 -0.34
N GLY A 383 -12.97 12.43 0.60
CA GLY A 383 -14.26 11.74 0.58
C GLY A 383 -15.48 12.65 0.70
N ASN A 384 -16.67 12.08 0.45
CA ASN A 384 -17.95 12.82 0.45
C ASN A 384 -18.36 13.36 1.82
N GLU A 385 -17.90 12.73 2.91
CA GLU A 385 -18.04 13.27 4.27
C GLU A 385 -16.71 13.82 4.74
N PRO A 386 -16.63 15.10 5.16
CA PRO A 386 -15.38 15.69 5.63
C PRO A 386 -14.96 15.01 6.93
N LEU A 387 -13.92 14.19 6.86
CA LEU A 387 -13.24 13.70 8.06
C LEU A 387 -12.69 14.89 8.84
N GLU A 388 -13.05 14.99 10.13
CA GLU A 388 -12.50 15.99 11.04
C GLU A 388 -10.99 15.82 11.24
N GLY A 389 -10.50 14.58 11.12
CA GLY A 389 -9.09 14.24 11.16
C GLY A 389 -8.84 12.75 11.32
N VAL A 390 -7.56 12.40 11.39
CA VAL A 390 -7.07 11.02 11.51
C VAL A 390 -6.10 10.89 12.69
N LEU A 391 -6.09 9.72 13.32
CA LEU A 391 -5.12 9.39 14.36
C LEU A 391 -3.80 9.00 13.71
N VAL A 392 -2.71 9.64 14.12
CA VAL A 392 -1.38 9.37 13.56
C VAL A 392 -0.61 8.47 14.51
N THR A 393 -0.07 7.39 13.96
CA THR A 393 0.68 6.37 14.69
C THR A 393 2.12 6.25 14.21
N ARG A 394 2.96 5.65 15.04
CA ARG A 394 4.28 5.15 14.65
C ARG A 394 4.44 3.79 15.29
N ASP A 395 4.62 2.76 14.46
CA ASP A 395 4.74 1.38 14.93
C ASP A 395 3.55 1.01 15.83
N MET A 396 2.34 1.40 15.38
CA MET A 396 1.04 1.17 16.05
C MET A 396 0.80 1.99 17.31
N ALA A 397 1.80 2.68 17.85
CA ALA A 397 1.63 3.57 18.99
C ALA A 397 1.14 4.96 18.54
N TYR A 398 0.22 5.55 19.29
CA TYR A 398 -0.30 6.89 19.05
C TYR A 398 0.81 7.96 19.20
N VAL A 399 0.88 8.88 18.23
CA VAL A 399 1.85 9.98 18.19
C VAL A 399 1.15 11.34 18.19
N GLY A 400 -0.01 11.46 17.55
CA GLY A 400 -0.72 12.72 17.46
C GLY A 400 -1.96 12.63 16.58
N PHE A 401 -2.52 13.79 16.26
CA PHE A 401 -3.74 13.93 15.47
C PHE A 401 -3.47 14.83 14.26
N LEU A 402 -3.98 14.44 13.10
CA LEU A 402 -3.91 15.26 11.89
C LEU A 402 -5.31 15.72 11.53
N ASN A 403 -5.56 17.02 11.66
CA ASN A 403 -6.86 17.62 11.34
C ASN A 403 -6.95 18.03 9.86
N THR A 404 -8.17 18.25 9.37
CA THR A 404 -8.44 18.64 7.98
C THR A 404 -7.70 19.92 7.58
N GLN A 405 -7.60 20.90 8.48
CA GLN A 405 -6.96 22.20 8.18
C GLN A 405 -5.45 22.06 7.94
N SER A 406 -4.78 21.27 8.77
CA SER A 406 -3.37 20.94 8.63
C SER A 406 -3.15 20.15 7.33
N MET A 407 -4.07 19.25 7.01
CA MET A 407 -4.04 18.52 5.74
C MET A 407 -4.18 19.43 4.53
N LEU A 408 -5.09 20.40 4.54
CA LEU A 408 -5.24 21.39 3.47
C LEU A 408 -3.99 22.25 3.29
N LYS A 409 -3.31 22.60 4.39
CA LYS A 409 -2.05 23.34 4.33
C LYS A 409 -0.95 22.50 3.68
N ILE A 410 -0.80 21.24 4.09
CA ILE A 410 0.14 20.28 3.50
C ILE A 410 -0.16 20.09 2.00
N LEU A 411 -1.43 19.92 1.64
CA LEU A 411 -1.89 19.81 0.25
C LEU A 411 -1.49 21.02 -0.59
N ASN A 412 -1.69 22.22 -0.04
CA ASN A 412 -1.33 23.45 -0.74
C ASN A 412 0.18 23.59 -0.90
N GLU A 413 0.97 23.28 0.14
CA GLU A 413 2.44 23.28 0.06
C GLU A 413 2.96 22.27 -0.97
N LYS A 414 2.38 21.06 -1.02
CA LYS A 414 2.72 20.04 -2.03
C LYS A 414 2.35 20.50 -3.44
N LYS A 415 1.15 21.06 -3.64
CA LYS A 415 0.72 21.61 -4.94
C LYS A 415 1.59 22.77 -5.40
N LEU A 416 1.97 23.67 -4.49
CA LEU A 416 2.87 24.78 -4.79
C LEU A 416 4.27 24.29 -5.15
N ALA A 417 4.78 23.25 -4.49
CA ALA A 417 6.05 22.63 -4.88
C ALA A 417 5.97 22.05 -6.30
N LEU A 418 4.96 21.23 -6.60
CA LEU A 418 4.75 20.67 -7.95
C LEU A 418 4.57 21.74 -9.02
N ALA A 419 3.82 22.82 -8.73
CA ALA A 419 3.61 23.92 -9.65
C ALA A 419 4.89 24.74 -9.91
N ARG A 420 5.78 24.86 -8.91
CA ARG A 420 7.11 25.47 -9.10
C ARG A 420 8.00 24.64 -10.00
N ASP A 421 7.83 23.33 -9.95
CA ASP A 421 8.63 22.37 -10.71
C ASP A 421 8.03 22.04 -12.09
N GLN A 422 6.95 22.70 -12.50
CA GLN A 422 6.35 22.57 -13.84
C GLN A 422 6.54 23.84 -14.67
N ASN A 423 6.56 23.67 -15.99
CA ASN A 423 6.53 24.80 -16.91
C ASN A 423 5.12 25.43 -16.94
N PRO A 424 4.99 26.75 -16.70
CA PRO A 424 3.69 27.42 -16.46
C PRO A 424 2.77 27.46 -17.67
N LEU A 425 3.30 27.28 -18.89
CA LEU A 425 2.51 27.26 -20.10
C LEU A 425 2.03 25.83 -20.43
N SER A 426 2.94 24.87 -20.41
CA SER A 426 2.66 23.49 -20.88
C SER A 426 2.15 22.52 -19.80
N ASN A 427 2.31 22.85 -18.53
CA ASN A 427 2.13 21.95 -17.38
C ASN A 427 2.99 20.68 -17.43
N LEU A 428 4.02 20.65 -18.28
CA LEU A 428 5.01 19.57 -18.27
C LEU A 428 6.03 19.80 -17.14
N PRO A 429 6.62 18.72 -16.59
CA PRO A 429 7.76 18.82 -15.68
C PRO A 429 8.84 19.77 -16.21
N GLY A 430 9.33 20.66 -15.35
CA GLY A 430 10.32 21.69 -15.66
C GLY A 430 11.76 21.23 -15.41
N ASN A 431 12.69 22.19 -15.40
CA ASN A 431 14.13 21.92 -15.32
C ASN A 431 14.56 21.07 -14.12
N HIS A 432 13.99 21.29 -12.93
CA HIS A 432 14.37 20.51 -11.74
C HIS A 432 14.04 19.03 -11.90
N CYS A 433 12.84 18.67 -12.34
CA CYS A 433 12.46 17.28 -12.60
C CYS A 433 13.29 16.64 -13.72
N ILE A 434 13.66 17.40 -14.77
CA ILE A 434 14.52 16.91 -15.85
C ILE A 434 15.92 16.56 -15.31
N VAL A 435 16.51 17.44 -14.48
CA VAL A 435 17.82 17.19 -13.87
C VAL A 435 17.78 15.99 -12.92
N GLU A 436 16.72 15.84 -12.13
CA GLU A 436 16.51 14.67 -11.26
C GLU A 436 16.42 13.37 -12.08
N TYR A 437 15.65 13.37 -13.18
CA TYR A 437 15.53 12.21 -14.07
C TYR A 437 16.88 11.85 -14.71
N VAL A 438 17.63 12.83 -15.23
CA VAL A 438 18.96 12.60 -15.82
C VAL A 438 19.93 12.06 -14.76
N SER A 439 19.90 12.60 -13.55
CA SER A 439 20.72 12.11 -12.43
C SER A 439 20.38 10.66 -12.08
N GLN A 440 19.10 10.31 -12.03
CA GLN A 440 18.65 8.92 -11.80
C GLN A 440 19.10 7.99 -12.93
N ALA A 441 18.96 8.41 -14.19
CA ALA A 441 19.43 7.65 -15.34
C ALA A 441 20.94 7.43 -15.29
N LEU A 442 21.73 8.42 -14.86
CA LEU A 442 23.19 8.25 -14.71
C LEU A 442 23.55 7.29 -13.57
N GLN A 443 22.76 7.22 -12.51
CA GLN A 443 23.00 6.31 -11.37
C GLN A 443 22.53 4.88 -11.62
N ASP A 444 21.46 4.68 -12.40
CA ASP A 444 20.92 3.35 -12.73
C ASP A 444 21.69 2.72 -13.89
N THR A 445 22.85 2.13 -13.58
CA THR A 445 23.73 1.49 -14.57
C THR A 445 23.25 0.11 -15.04
N ALA A 446 22.20 -0.44 -14.44
CA ALA A 446 21.68 -1.78 -14.76
C ALA A 446 20.69 -1.77 -15.94
N ALA A 447 19.99 -0.64 -16.13
CA ALA A 447 19.01 -0.45 -17.20
C ALA A 447 19.57 0.47 -18.30
N SER A 448 19.08 0.35 -19.53
CA SER A 448 19.43 1.29 -20.60
C SER A 448 18.53 2.52 -20.58
N TYR A 449 19.06 3.67 -20.99
CA TYR A 449 18.30 4.91 -21.09
C TYR A 449 18.57 5.62 -22.41
N ALA A 450 17.55 6.25 -22.97
CA ALA A 450 17.69 7.21 -24.06
C ALA A 450 17.17 8.58 -23.61
N LEU A 451 18.05 9.58 -23.66
CA LEU A 451 17.73 10.97 -23.33
C LEU A 451 17.57 11.75 -24.63
N VAL A 452 16.36 12.28 -24.87
CA VAL A 452 16.01 12.98 -26.09
C VAL A 452 15.73 14.44 -25.79
N TYR A 453 16.40 15.34 -26.51
CA TYR A 453 16.16 16.77 -26.46
C TYR A 453 15.59 17.26 -27.78
N PHE A 454 14.54 18.06 -27.70
CA PHE A 454 13.87 18.66 -28.84
C PHE A 454 14.04 20.17 -28.80
N ASP A 455 14.24 20.79 -29.96
CA ASP A 455 14.43 22.23 -30.13
C ASP A 455 13.76 22.67 -31.44
N PHE A 456 12.90 23.69 -31.39
CA PHE A 456 12.21 24.16 -32.60
C PHE A 456 13.13 24.97 -33.51
N ASP A 457 13.09 24.64 -34.80
CA ASP A 457 13.78 25.40 -35.83
C ASP A 457 12.99 26.67 -36.20
N ASN A 458 13.69 27.80 -36.28
CA ASN A 458 13.12 29.10 -36.69
C ASN A 458 11.98 29.63 -35.81
N PHE A 459 11.84 29.16 -34.57
CA PHE A 459 10.74 29.57 -33.67
C PHE A 459 10.72 31.06 -33.38
N LYS A 460 11.89 31.69 -33.20
CA LYS A 460 11.99 33.15 -33.03
C LYS A 460 11.43 33.91 -34.23
N ALA A 461 11.80 33.52 -35.46
CA ALA A 461 11.30 34.17 -36.67
C ALA A 461 9.79 34.00 -36.83
N TYR A 462 9.25 32.85 -36.39
CA TYR A 462 7.81 32.61 -36.33
C TYR A 462 7.12 33.57 -35.34
N ASN A 463 7.64 33.71 -34.12
CA ASN A 463 7.10 34.62 -33.11
C ASN A 463 7.15 36.09 -33.54
N ASP A 464 8.24 36.49 -34.19
CA ASP A 464 8.41 37.85 -34.70
C ASP A 464 7.40 38.16 -35.83
N HIS A 465 6.97 37.15 -36.60
CA HIS A 465 6.01 37.32 -37.69
C HIS A 465 4.53 37.17 -37.28
N TYR A 466 4.20 36.19 -36.43
CA TYR A 466 2.82 35.84 -36.05
C TYR A 466 2.44 36.24 -34.62
N GLY A 467 3.41 36.68 -33.82
CA GLY A 467 3.23 37.08 -32.43
C GLY A 467 3.31 35.92 -31.43
N PHE A 468 3.71 36.24 -30.21
CA PHE A 468 3.94 35.26 -29.13
C PHE A 468 2.73 34.40 -28.79
N ARG A 469 1.50 34.94 -28.88
CA ARG A 469 0.28 34.14 -28.63
C ARG A 469 0.14 32.94 -29.57
N GLN A 470 0.56 33.08 -30.83
CA GLN A 470 0.55 31.94 -31.75
C GLN A 470 1.71 31.00 -31.48
N GLY A 471 2.88 31.53 -31.11
CA GLY A 471 4.01 30.75 -30.61
C GLY A 471 3.63 29.84 -29.44
N ASP A 472 2.95 30.39 -28.44
CA ASP A 472 2.50 29.65 -27.26
C ASP A 472 1.57 28.49 -27.64
N ARG A 473 0.72 28.66 -28.65
CA ARG A 473 -0.14 27.57 -29.14
C ARG A 473 0.65 26.47 -29.84
N VAL A 474 1.76 26.80 -30.49
CA VAL A 474 2.66 25.80 -31.08
C VAL A 474 3.41 25.03 -29.99
N ILE A 475 3.84 25.71 -28.92
CA ILE A 475 4.42 25.07 -27.72
C ILE A 475 3.40 24.09 -27.11
N LEU A 476 2.16 24.53 -26.90
CA LEU A 476 1.08 23.68 -26.35
C LEU A 476 0.80 22.46 -27.25
N LEU A 477 0.73 22.65 -28.57
CA LEU A 477 0.55 21.56 -29.54
C LEU A 477 1.63 20.48 -29.37
N PHE A 478 2.89 20.88 -29.24
CA PHE A 478 3.98 19.91 -29.09
C PHE A 478 3.98 19.25 -27.72
N ALA A 479 3.65 20.00 -26.66
CA ALA A 479 3.48 19.44 -25.32
C ALA A 479 2.41 18.34 -25.31
N ASP A 480 1.26 18.57 -25.95
CA ASP A 480 0.18 17.58 -26.04
C ASP A 480 0.57 16.38 -26.92
N LEU A 481 1.34 16.61 -27.98
CA LEU A 481 1.91 15.54 -28.80
C LEU A 481 2.82 14.63 -27.95
N LEU A 482 3.73 15.18 -27.16
CA LEU A 482 4.60 14.41 -26.28
C LEU A 482 3.80 13.69 -25.18
N LYS A 483 2.80 14.34 -24.59
CA LYS A 483 1.92 13.72 -23.57
C LYS A 483 1.22 12.46 -24.05
N SER A 484 0.81 12.42 -25.32
CA SER A 484 0.14 11.24 -25.89
C SER A 484 1.03 9.99 -25.93
N HIS A 485 2.36 10.13 -25.78
CA HIS A 485 3.33 9.04 -25.77
C HIS A 485 3.74 8.56 -24.36
N ILE A 486 3.15 9.12 -23.29
CA ILE A 486 3.48 8.85 -21.86
C ILE A 486 2.72 7.63 -21.28
N LEU A 487 1.87 6.93 -22.04
CA LEU A 487 0.94 5.94 -21.49
C LEU A 487 1.58 4.65 -20.88
N CYS A 488 2.91 4.56 -20.77
CA CYS A 488 3.64 3.43 -20.16
C CYS A 488 4.60 3.90 -19.05
N ARG A 489 4.88 3.04 -18.04
CA ARG A 489 5.63 3.36 -16.80
C ARG A 489 7.09 3.79 -17.00
N ASP A 490 7.67 3.59 -18.18
CA ASP A 490 9.11 3.75 -18.45
C ASP A 490 9.46 4.99 -19.27
N ARG A 491 8.58 6.00 -19.26
CA ARG A 491 8.69 7.19 -20.10
C ARG A 491 8.50 8.47 -19.29
N PHE A 492 9.35 9.46 -19.54
CA PHE A 492 9.31 10.77 -18.92
C PHE A 492 9.33 11.85 -20.00
N VAL A 493 8.58 12.94 -19.79
CA VAL A 493 8.58 14.11 -20.69
C VAL A 493 8.67 15.36 -19.84
N GLY A 494 9.46 16.33 -20.28
CA GLY A 494 9.59 17.64 -19.64
C GLY A 494 9.65 18.79 -20.64
N HIS A 495 9.47 20.00 -20.14
CA HIS A 495 9.62 21.25 -20.89
C HIS A 495 10.63 22.15 -20.18
N VAL A 496 11.79 22.33 -20.80
CA VAL A 496 12.91 23.12 -20.28
C VAL A 496 12.55 24.61 -20.27
N GLY A 497 12.07 25.12 -21.40
CA GLY A 497 11.57 26.48 -21.56
C GLY A 497 11.60 26.94 -23.01
N GLY A 498 10.69 27.84 -23.39
CA GLY A 498 10.61 28.36 -24.75
C GLY A 498 10.29 27.25 -25.76
N ASP A 499 11.27 26.95 -26.62
CA ASP A 499 11.23 25.93 -27.67
C ASP A 499 11.94 24.62 -27.29
N ASP A 500 12.46 24.49 -26.07
CA ASP A 500 13.23 23.34 -25.62
C ASP A 500 12.40 22.32 -24.83
N PHE A 501 12.32 21.08 -25.32
CA PHE A 501 11.63 19.97 -24.65
C PHE A 501 12.55 18.78 -24.42
N PHE A 502 12.13 17.90 -23.51
CA PHE A 502 12.88 16.73 -23.10
C PHE A 502 11.98 15.48 -23.08
N MET A 503 12.53 14.34 -23.46
CA MET A 503 11.91 13.03 -23.30
C MET A 503 12.96 12.02 -22.85
N GLY A 504 12.64 11.25 -21.82
CA GLY A 504 13.46 10.16 -21.31
C GLY A 504 12.75 8.82 -21.51
N LEU A 505 13.48 7.83 -22.02
CA LEU A 505 12.99 6.48 -22.25
C LEU A 505 13.91 5.49 -21.52
N LYS A 506 13.32 4.55 -20.78
CA LYS A 506 14.05 3.50 -20.06
C LYS A 506 13.81 2.14 -20.73
N ASP A 507 14.86 1.34 -20.86
CA ASP A 507 14.85 -0.05 -21.36
C ASP A 507 14.21 -0.23 -22.75
N ILE A 508 14.33 0.78 -23.61
CA ILE A 508 13.85 0.74 -25.00
C ILE A 508 15.06 0.64 -25.94
N PRO A 509 15.08 -0.29 -26.91
CA PRO A 509 16.14 -0.39 -27.89
C PRO A 509 16.31 0.90 -28.70
N LEU A 510 17.56 1.33 -28.93
CA LEU A 510 17.86 2.59 -29.62
C LEU A 510 17.18 2.74 -30.99
N GLY A 511 17.03 1.64 -31.75
CA GLY A 511 16.32 1.65 -33.03
C GLY A 511 14.86 2.09 -32.89
N GLU A 512 14.14 1.55 -31.91
CA GLU A 512 12.75 1.92 -31.64
C GLU A 512 12.64 3.38 -31.15
N VAL A 513 13.61 3.85 -30.37
CA VAL A 513 13.67 5.25 -29.94
C VAL A 513 13.82 6.18 -31.14
N VAL A 514 14.73 5.86 -32.08
CA VAL A 514 14.94 6.65 -33.29
C VAL A 514 13.68 6.72 -34.14
N ASP A 515 12.99 5.59 -34.33
CA ASP A 515 11.75 5.52 -35.09
C ASP A 515 10.64 6.38 -34.42
N GLU A 516 10.52 6.30 -33.10
CA GLU A 516 9.53 7.06 -32.33
C GLU A 516 9.80 8.57 -32.40
N VAL A 517 11.04 9.00 -32.18
CA VAL A 517 11.44 10.41 -32.26
C VAL A 517 11.20 10.96 -33.68
N THR A 518 11.50 10.17 -34.71
CA THR A 518 11.26 10.53 -36.11
C THR A 518 9.76 10.68 -36.39
N ALA A 519 8.93 9.79 -35.85
CA ALA A 519 7.48 9.86 -35.97
C ALA A 519 6.91 11.11 -35.27
N ILE A 520 7.39 11.43 -34.06
CA ILE A 520 7.02 12.65 -33.33
C ILE A 520 7.39 13.89 -34.15
N ALA A 521 8.62 13.96 -34.67
CA ALA A 521 9.07 15.08 -35.48
C ALA A 521 8.26 15.25 -36.78
N SER A 522 7.89 14.15 -37.44
CA SER A 522 7.03 14.19 -38.64
C SER A 522 5.62 14.68 -38.30
N ARG A 523 4.99 14.15 -37.24
CA ARG A 523 3.65 14.57 -36.82
C ARG A 523 3.62 16.04 -36.43
N PHE A 524 4.65 16.53 -35.74
CA PHE A 524 4.76 17.96 -35.43
C PHE A 524 4.84 18.81 -36.71
N ARG A 525 5.68 18.41 -37.69
CA ARG A 525 5.81 19.09 -38.98
C ARG A 525 4.49 19.19 -39.73
N ASP A 526 3.64 18.17 -39.66
CA ASP A 526 2.33 18.18 -40.32
C ASP A 526 1.33 19.05 -39.56
N ASN A 527 1.26 18.90 -38.24
CA ASN A 527 0.32 19.64 -37.40
C ASN A 527 0.62 21.14 -37.35
N VAL A 528 1.90 21.53 -37.35
CA VAL A 528 2.30 22.94 -37.27
C VAL A 528 1.90 23.73 -38.51
N ARG A 529 1.69 23.08 -39.67
CA ARG A 529 1.23 23.75 -40.90
C ARG A 529 -0.11 24.46 -40.71
N GLY A 530 -0.99 23.94 -39.85
CA GLY A 530 -2.26 24.59 -39.51
C GLY A 530 -2.12 25.95 -38.82
N PHE A 531 -0.93 26.27 -38.32
CA PHE A 531 -0.60 27.54 -37.67
C PHE A 531 0.07 28.56 -38.61
N TYR A 532 0.21 28.23 -39.90
CA TYR A 532 0.72 29.14 -40.94
C TYR A 532 -0.42 29.66 -41.83
N ARG A 533 -0.21 30.84 -42.42
CA ARG A 533 -1.09 31.33 -43.49
C ARG A 533 -0.86 30.50 -44.76
N HIS A 534 -1.91 30.34 -45.56
CA HIS A 534 -1.87 29.58 -46.83
C HIS A 534 -0.72 30.01 -47.75
N THR A 535 -0.46 31.32 -47.83
CA THR A 535 0.61 31.90 -48.64
C THR A 535 2.02 31.50 -48.18
N ALA A 536 2.23 31.27 -46.89
CA ALA A 536 3.51 30.79 -46.35
C ALA A 536 3.71 29.29 -46.60
N ILE A 537 2.61 28.52 -46.58
CA ILE A 537 2.61 27.08 -46.88
C ILE A 537 2.99 26.84 -48.34
N GLU A 538 2.36 27.57 -49.28
CA GLU A 538 2.65 27.47 -50.72
C GLU A 538 4.08 27.86 -51.07
N ARG A 539 4.64 28.85 -50.36
CA ARG A 539 6.02 29.29 -50.54
C ARG A 539 7.04 28.42 -49.80
N GLY A 540 6.60 27.59 -48.86
CA GLY A 540 7.46 26.81 -47.98
C GLY A 540 8.32 27.64 -47.01
N CYS A 541 8.05 28.94 -46.86
CA CYS A 541 8.80 29.82 -45.97
C CYS A 541 7.98 31.04 -45.50
N ILE A 542 8.39 31.60 -44.36
CA ILE A 542 7.93 32.91 -43.87
C ILE A 542 8.92 33.99 -44.26
N GLN A 543 8.41 35.16 -44.66
CA GLN A 543 9.22 36.35 -44.88
C GLN A 543 9.23 37.17 -43.59
N ALA A 544 10.37 37.20 -42.91
CA ALA A 544 10.56 37.95 -41.67
C ALA A 544 11.86 38.76 -41.76
N LEU A 545 11.92 39.85 -41.00
CA LEU A 545 13.13 40.65 -40.88
C LEU A 545 14.16 39.90 -40.02
N ASP A 546 15.40 39.83 -40.46
CA ASP A 546 16.50 39.37 -39.63
C ASP A 546 16.98 40.47 -38.64
N ARG A 547 18.03 40.17 -37.88
CA ARG A 547 18.57 41.10 -36.87
C ARG A 547 19.17 42.37 -37.47
N GLU A 548 19.46 42.38 -38.77
CA GLU A 548 20.00 43.51 -39.51
C GLU A 548 18.89 44.29 -40.25
N GLY A 549 17.62 43.92 -40.05
CA GLY A 549 16.48 44.57 -40.68
C GLY A 549 16.29 44.21 -42.15
N GLN A 550 16.92 43.12 -42.63
CA GLN A 550 16.75 42.64 -44.00
C GLN A 550 15.66 41.57 -44.08
N LEU A 551 14.86 41.62 -45.15
CA LEU A 551 13.79 40.66 -45.41
C LEU A 551 14.39 39.32 -45.84
N LYS A 552 14.28 38.31 -44.98
CA LYS A 552 14.79 36.96 -45.20
C LYS A 552 13.66 35.94 -45.21
N CYS A 553 13.80 34.92 -46.07
CA CYS A 553 12.88 33.78 -46.16
C CYS A 553 13.36 32.69 -45.19
N PHE A 554 12.61 32.47 -44.11
CA PHE A 554 12.86 31.44 -43.12
C PHE A 554 11.99 30.22 -43.41
N PRO A 555 12.57 29.00 -43.54
CA PRO A 555 11.79 27.78 -43.77
C PRO A 555 10.70 27.57 -42.70
N LEU A 556 9.65 26.84 -43.07
CA LEU A 556 8.63 26.42 -42.11
C LEU A 556 9.26 25.69 -40.92
N MET A 557 8.70 25.93 -39.74
CA MET A 557 9.17 25.36 -38.49
C MET A 557 9.19 23.83 -38.52
N THR A 558 10.31 23.29 -38.08
CA THR A 558 10.54 21.87 -37.81
C THR A 558 11.03 21.70 -36.38
N VAL A 559 11.22 20.47 -35.93
CA VAL A 559 11.86 20.18 -34.64
C VAL A 559 13.16 19.43 -34.89
N SER A 560 14.24 19.94 -34.32
CA SER A 560 15.53 19.27 -34.27
C SER A 560 15.60 18.41 -33.02
N SER A 561 16.02 17.16 -33.16
CA SER A 561 16.05 16.18 -32.08
C SER A 561 17.46 15.65 -31.85
N VAL A 562 17.88 15.58 -30.60
CA VAL A 562 19.16 15.01 -30.16
C VAL A 562 18.86 13.81 -29.29
N ILE A 563 19.33 12.63 -29.68
CA ILE A 563 19.20 11.39 -28.90
C ILE A 563 20.57 11.06 -28.31
N LEU A 564 20.63 10.93 -26.99
CA LEU A 564 21.78 10.46 -26.25
C LEU A 564 21.46 9.10 -25.64
N ASP A 565 22.14 8.08 -26.13
CA ASP A 565 22.02 6.70 -25.67
C ASP A 565 22.97 6.45 -24.49
N LEU A 566 22.40 5.87 -23.42
CA LEU A 566 23.07 5.45 -22.20
C LEU A 566 22.89 3.91 -22.08
N PRO A 567 23.87 3.12 -22.57
CA PRO A 567 23.76 1.66 -22.57
C PRO A 567 23.86 1.08 -21.15
N ALA A 568 23.28 -0.10 -20.93
CA ALA A 568 23.36 -0.83 -19.66
C ALA A 568 24.75 -1.50 -19.52
N ASP A 569 25.75 -0.72 -19.12
CA ASP A 569 27.17 -1.10 -19.16
C ASP A 569 27.87 -1.10 -17.78
N GLY A 570 27.14 -0.85 -16.69
CA GLY A 570 27.65 -0.97 -15.32
C GLY A 570 28.57 0.16 -14.84
N GLN A 571 28.98 1.11 -15.71
CA GLN A 571 29.79 2.27 -15.33
C GLN A 571 29.43 3.53 -16.12
N ARG A 572 28.70 4.45 -15.48
CA ARG A 572 28.41 5.79 -15.99
C ARG A 572 29.07 6.85 -15.12
N ILE A 573 30.18 7.42 -15.58
CA ILE A 573 30.91 8.49 -14.86
C ILE A 573 30.72 9.80 -15.61
N TYR A 574 29.51 10.35 -15.54
CA TYR A 574 29.16 11.64 -16.10
C TYR A 574 28.37 12.47 -15.09
N SER A 575 28.58 13.78 -15.09
CA SER A 575 27.71 14.71 -14.36
C SER A 575 26.55 15.19 -15.25
N PRO A 576 25.41 15.61 -14.67
CA PRO A 576 24.34 16.24 -15.43
C PRO A 576 24.78 17.47 -16.25
N GLU A 577 25.80 18.20 -15.79
CA GLU A 577 26.37 19.36 -16.49
C GLU A 577 27.17 18.94 -17.74
N GLU A 578 27.92 17.85 -17.65
CA GLU A 578 28.63 17.28 -18.80
C GLU A 578 27.66 16.80 -19.87
N ILE A 579 26.57 16.13 -19.47
CA ILE A 579 25.48 15.73 -20.36
C ILE A 579 24.90 16.95 -21.10
N GLY A 580 24.60 18.03 -20.35
CA GLY A 580 24.14 19.30 -20.93
C GLY A 580 25.09 19.88 -21.99
N THR A 581 26.40 19.76 -21.75
CA THR A 581 27.44 20.24 -22.68
C THR A 581 27.48 19.40 -23.97
N VAL A 582 27.35 18.07 -23.85
CA VAL A 582 27.27 17.16 -25.01
C VAL A 582 26.05 17.49 -25.86
N ILE A 583 24.87 17.66 -25.23
CA ILE A 583 23.63 18.02 -25.91
C ILE A 583 23.79 19.35 -26.65
N ALA A 584 24.35 20.37 -26.01
CA ALA A 584 24.56 21.69 -26.62
C ALA A 584 25.45 21.61 -27.88
N LYS A 585 26.47 20.75 -27.88
CA LYS A 585 27.32 20.51 -29.06
C LYS A 585 26.53 19.81 -30.16
N MET A 586 25.78 18.77 -29.82
CA MET A 586 25.00 17.96 -30.77
C MET A 586 23.80 18.70 -31.37
N LYS A 587 23.19 19.65 -30.65
CA LYS A 587 22.11 20.50 -31.18
C LYS A 587 22.52 21.19 -32.48
N LYS A 588 23.78 21.65 -32.59
CA LYS A 588 24.29 22.27 -33.81
C LYS A 588 24.32 21.27 -34.98
N THR A 589 24.74 20.05 -34.70
CA THR A 589 24.80 18.95 -35.68
C THR A 589 23.39 18.53 -36.12
N ALA A 590 22.44 18.41 -35.19
CA ALA A 590 21.04 18.10 -35.49
C ALA A 590 20.40 19.16 -36.41
N LYS A 591 20.61 20.46 -36.12
CA LYS A 591 20.07 21.55 -36.95
C LYS A 591 20.61 21.57 -38.38
N GLN A 592 21.83 21.06 -38.60
CA GLN A 592 22.48 21.00 -39.92
C GLN A 592 22.19 19.69 -40.67
N SER A 593 21.75 18.65 -39.98
CA SER A 593 21.36 17.36 -40.55
C SER A 593 20.10 17.50 -41.43
N ALA A 594 20.04 16.74 -42.53
CA ALA A 594 18.87 16.70 -43.41
C ALA A 594 17.62 16.16 -42.68
N ASP A 595 17.83 15.17 -41.81
CA ASP A 595 16.76 14.51 -41.05
C ASP A 595 16.43 15.24 -39.74
N LYS A 596 17.14 16.34 -39.45
CA LYS A 596 17.02 17.11 -38.20
C LYS A 596 17.25 16.28 -36.93
N LEU A 597 17.96 15.17 -37.06
CA LEU A 597 18.25 14.20 -36.01
C LEU A 597 19.77 14.10 -35.80
N SER A 598 20.19 13.98 -34.54
CA SER A 598 21.55 13.60 -34.16
C SER A 598 21.50 12.55 -33.07
N VAL A 599 22.25 11.46 -33.24
CA VAL A 599 22.32 10.36 -32.28
C VAL A 599 23.77 10.21 -31.81
N ALA A 600 23.98 10.05 -30.50
CA ALA A 600 25.25 9.65 -29.93
C ALA A 600 25.01 8.65 -28.81
N SER A 601 25.94 7.71 -28.66
CA SER A 601 25.99 6.79 -27.52
C SER A 601 27.20 7.17 -26.67
N LEU A 602 26.99 7.33 -25.36
CA LEU A 602 28.10 7.59 -24.44
C LEU A 602 28.79 6.26 -24.13
N MET A 603 30.08 6.17 -24.49
CA MET A 603 30.91 5.02 -24.12
C MET A 603 31.53 5.24 -22.73
N PRO A 604 31.73 4.18 -21.94
CA PRO A 604 32.36 4.29 -20.63
C PRO A 604 33.77 4.89 -20.76
N ARG A 605 34.09 5.87 -19.89
CA ARG A 605 35.48 6.34 -19.73
C ARG A 605 36.30 5.21 -19.12
N TRP A 606 37.22 4.62 -19.89
CA TRP A 606 38.34 3.91 -19.30
C TRP A 606 39.35 4.95 -18.80
N ASP A 607 39.69 4.88 -17.51
CA ASP A 607 40.81 5.64 -16.93
C ASP A 607 42.11 5.29 -17.68
N SER A 608 42.51 6.14 -18.61
CA SER A 608 43.81 6.05 -19.27
C SER A 608 44.91 6.76 -18.47
N GLU A 609 44.86 6.70 -17.13
CA GLU A 609 45.94 7.20 -16.25
C GLU A 609 46.56 6.08 -15.38
N ALA A 610 46.32 4.81 -15.72
CA ALA A 610 46.97 3.67 -15.08
C ALA A 610 47.96 2.93 -16.01
N VAL A 611 48.75 3.67 -16.81
CA VAL A 611 50.02 3.16 -17.37
C VAL A 611 51.02 4.30 -17.48
N SER A 612 51.79 4.51 -16.41
CA SER A 612 53.18 5.01 -16.48
C SER A 612 53.92 4.65 -15.20
#